data_AF-A0A520CUW5-F1
#
_entry.id   AF-A0A520CUW5-F1
#
_cell.length_a   1.000
_cell.length_b   1.000
_cell.length_c   1.000
_cell.angle_alpha   90.00
_cell.angle_beta   90.00
_cell.angle_gamma   90.00
#
_symmetry.space_group_name_H-M   'P 1'
#
loop_
_entity.id
_entity.type
_entity.pdbx_description
1 polymer ?
#
loop_
_entity_poly.entity_id
_entity_poly.type
_entity_poly.pdbx_seq_one_letter_code
_entity_poly.pdbx_strand_id
1 'polypeptide(L)'
;MKQSYLLFLFAVLAFTSCKSEKKVEAITEKTQTFAFSDTVKLDTFKITLTGEKSAEMILKFTIKDYKGNQIYLKEIKATDLLKSYLASEDLKKENDKIKFLNGQINIFFDEEHFLVPAITEDQELDNNTPDKAFYEELKQTQLNGFYYSLGKDKSIYIAWSIKDQKVKVYYHCC
;
A
#
# COMPACT_ATOMS: atom_id res chain seq x y z
N MET A 1 35.75 -50.81 -55.78
CA MET A 1 36.08 -49.81 -54.74
C MET A 1 35.10 -48.65 -54.84
N LYS A 2 34.71 -48.12 -53.68
CA LYS A 2 33.92 -46.93 -53.38
C LYS A 2 32.41 -47.14 -53.19
N GLN A 3 32.10 -47.23 -51.90
CA GLN A 3 30.84 -47.43 -51.24
C GLN A 3 30.33 -46.06 -50.75
N SER A 4 29.02 -45.88 -50.87
CA SER A 4 28.21 -44.72 -50.49
C SER A 4 28.33 -44.35 -49.01
N TYR A 5 28.44 -43.06 -48.68
CA TYR A 5 28.15 -42.48 -47.37
C TYR A 5 27.42 -41.14 -47.60
N LEU A 6 26.10 -41.12 -47.57
CA LEU A 6 25.24 -40.90 -46.40
C LEU A 6 25.39 -39.52 -45.77
N LEU A 7 24.46 -38.62 -46.17
CA LEU A 7 23.68 -37.74 -45.30
C LEU A 7 23.97 -37.86 -43.80
N PHE A 8 24.37 -36.76 -43.18
CA PHE A 8 23.77 -36.17 -41.96
C PHE A 8 24.73 -35.14 -41.38
N LEU A 9 24.43 -33.83 -41.49
CA LEU A 9 24.81 -32.86 -40.47
C LEU A 9 24.01 -31.55 -40.63
N PHE A 10 22.68 -31.65 -40.54
CA PHE A 10 21.86 -30.51 -40.12
C PHE A 10 21.88 -30.49 -38.58
N ALA A 11 22.99 -29.98 -38.03
CA ALA A 11 23.09 -29.74 -36.59
C ALA A 11 22.34 -28.44 -36.28
N VAL A 12 21.11 -28.66 -35.81
CA VAL A 12 20.19 -27.73 -35.18
C VAL A 12 20.94 -26.80 -34.21
N LEU A 13 21.24 -25.58 -34.65
CA LEU A 13 21.53 -24.45 -33.77
C LEU A 13 20.21 -23.71 -33.48
N ALA A 14 19.27 -24.43 -32.86
CA ALA A 14 18.19 -23.78 -32.13
C ALA A 14 18.75 -23.36 -30.77
N PHE A 15 19.52 -22.27 -30.74
CA PHE A 15 19.70 -21.51 -29.51
C PHE A 15 18.33 -20.93 -29.16
N THR A 16 17.55 -21.68 -28.39
CA THR A 16 16.41 -21.16 -27.68
C THR A 16 16.95 -20.09 -26.73
N SER A 17 16.79 -18.82 -27.14
CA SER A 17 17.03 -17.69 -26.25
C SER A 17 15.96 -17.76 -25.16
N CYS A 18 16.24 -18.52 -24.09
CA CYS A 18 15.57 -18.36 -22.82
C CYS A 18 15.93 -16.96 -22.30
N LYS A 19 15.18 -15.94 -22.73
CA LYS A 19 15.15 -14.65 -22.04
C LYS A 19 14.52 -14.91 -20.67
N SER A 20 15.34 -15.22 -19.67
CA SER A 20 14.88 -15.15 -18.28
C SER A 20 14.49 -13.69 -18.02
N GLU A 21 13.20 -13.43 -17.79
CA GLU A 21 12.76 -12.11 -17.36
C GLU A 21 13.54 -11.74 -16.09
N LYS A 22 14.18 -10.56 -16.09
CA LYS A 22 14.91 -10.08 -14.91
C LYS A 22 13.92 -9.96 -13.75
N LYS A 23 14.33 -10.45 -12.58
CA LYS A 23 13.56 -10.33 -11.34
C LYS A 23 13.37 -8.85 -11.01
N VAL A 24 12.13 -8.45 -10.70
CA VAL A 24 11.83 -7.13 -10.18
C VAL A 24 12.03 -7.15 -8.66
N GLU A 25 12.79 -6.19 -8.14
CA GLU A 25 12.99 -6.04 -6.69
C GLU A 25 11.84 -5.26 -6.05
N ALA A 26 11.40 -5.71 -4.88
CA ALA A 26 10.35 -5.05 -4.14
C ALA A 26 10.91 -3.87 -3.33
N ILE A 27 10.17 -2.76 -3.29
CA ILE A 27 10.44 -1.67 -2.35
C ILE A 27 10.08 -2.19 -0.96
N THR A 28 11.08 -2.27 -0.08
CA THR A 28 10.93 -2.89 1.24
C THR A 28 10.47 -1.91 2.30
N GLU A 29 10.66 -0.61 2.09
CA GLU A 29 10.20 0.42 3.01
C GLU A 29 9.98 1.78 2.36
N LYS A 30 9.08 2.57 2.95
CA LYS A 30 8.91 4.00 2.68
C LYS A 30 8.53 4.71 3.98
N THR A 31 9.00 5.93 4.15
CA THR A 31 8.74 6.76 5.34
C THR A 31 8.34 8.16 4.91
N GLN A 32 7.44 8.80 5.66
CA GLN A 32 7.04 10.20 5.51
C GLN A 32 6.80 10.81 6.88
N THR A 33 7.02 12.11 7.02
CA THR A 33 6.68 12.85 8.25
C THR A 33 5.53 13.81 8.00
N PHE A 34 4.59 13.88 8.95
CA PHE A 34 3.43 14.75 8.82
C PHE A 34 2.84 15.10 10.19
N ALA A 35 2.26 16.30 10.35
CA ALA A 35 1.57 16.69 11.58
C ALA A 35 0.21 15.99 11.65
N PHE A 36 0.04 15.07 12.59
CA PHE A 36 -1.14 14.18 12.63
C PHE A 36 -1.77 14.06 14.01
N SER A 37 -1.01 13.64 15.03
CA SER A 37 -1.45 13.61 16.44
C SER A 37 -1.37 14.96 17.15
N ASP A 38 -0.79 15.95 16.48
CA ASP A 38 -0.60 17.34 16.92
C ASP A 38 -0.68 18.22 15.66
N THR A 39 -1.10 19.48 15.80
CA THR A 39 -1.27 20.40 14.67
C THR A 39 0.06 20.96 14.14
N VAL A 40 1.16 20.81 14.89
CA VAL A 40 2.47 21.36 14.53
C VAL A 40 3.56 20.29 14.58
N LYS A 41 3.53 19.39 15.55
CA LYS A 41 4.60 18.40 15.72
C LYS A 41 4.46 17.26 14.71
N LEU A 42 5.59 16.88 14.12
CA LEU A 42 5.62 15.87 13.08
C LEU A 42 5.66 14.46 13.66
N ASP A 43 4.73 13.64 13.20
CA ASP A 43 4.71 12.20 13.42
C ASP A 43 5.41 11.49 12.25
N THR A 44 5.85 10.25 12.49
CA THR A 44 6.52 9.43 11.47
C THR A 44 5.58 8.33 10.98
N PHE A 45 5.24 8.40 9.69
CA PHE A 45 4.51 7.38 8.95
C PHE A 45 5.50 6.45 8.28
N LYS A 46 5.35 5.15 8.46
CA LYS A 46 6.24 4.16 7.85
C LYS A 46 5.47 2.95 7.34
N ILE A 47 5.74 2.56 6.10
CA ILE A 47 5.35 1.26 5.56
C ILE A 47 6.60 0.39 5.39
N THR A 48 6.47 -0.89 5.70
CA THR A 48 7.48 -1.92 5.39
C THR A 48 6.81 -3.10 4.70
N LEU A 49 7.41 -3.59 3.63
CA LEU A 49 6.98 -4.79 2.92
C LEU A 49 7.96 -5.93 3.21
N THR A 50 7.44 -7.02 3.78
CA THR A 50 8.24 -8.20 4.15
C THR A 50 7.66 -9.46 3.53
N GLY A 51 8.52 -10.37 3.07
CA GLY A 51 8.15 -11.63 2.41
C GLY A 51 8.85 -11.79 1.06
N GLU A 52 9.10 -13.03 0.63
CA GLU A 52 9.87 -13.29 -0.60
C GLU A 52 9.02 -13.29 -1.86
N LYS A 53 7.76 -13.73 -1.74
CA LYS A 53 6.79 -13.84 -2.83
C LYS A 53 5.53 -13.04 -2.50
N SER A 54 4.87 -12.52 -3.53
CA SER A 54 3.66 -11.69 -3.40
C SER A 54 2.53 -12.40 -2.63
N ALA A 55 2.49 -13.73 -2.64
CA ALA A 55 1.50 -14.53 -1.90
C ALA A 55 1.73 -14.51 -0.38
N GLU A 56 2.96 -14.28 0.04
CA GLU A 56 3.43 -14.32 1.44
C GLU A 56 3.71 -12.91 1.98
N MET A 57 3.78 -11.92 1.10
CA MET A 57 4.13 -10.55 1.47
C MET A 57 3.09 -9.90 2.38
N ILE A 58 3.60 -9.20 3.39
CA ILE A 58 2.82 -8.38 4.33
C ILE A 58 3.35 -6.96 4.29
N LEU A 59 2.45 -6.01 4.00
CA LEU A 59 2.69 -4.59 4.17
C LEU A 59 2.28 -4.19 5.58
N LYS A 60 3.24 -3.71 6.36
CA LYS A 60 3.06 -3.21 7.72
C LYS A 60 3.12 -1.69 7.70
N PHE A 61 1.99 -1.04 7.93
CA PHE A 61 1.87 0.40 8.09
C PHE A 61 1.87 0.78 9.57
N THR A 62 2.71 1.73 9.95
CA THR A 62 2.84 2.25 11.30
C THR A 62 2.86 3.76 11.32
N ILE A 63 2.36 4.32 12.42
CA ILE A 63 2.54 5.74 12.75
C ILE A 63 3.17 5.80 14.14
N LYS A 64 4.24 6.58 14.26
CA LYS A 64 4.85 6.94 15.55
C LYS A 64 4.64 8.43 15.81
N ASP A 65 4.26 8.77 17.05
CA ASP A 65 4.15 10.16 17.45
C ASP A 65 5.52 10.86 17.46
N TYR A 66 5.53 12.19 17.60
CA TYR A 66 6.75 12.99 17.75
C TYR A 66 7.67 12.60 18.92
N LYS A 67 7.19 11.79 19.88
CA LYS A 67 7.98 11.24 20.98
C LYS A 67 8.55 9.85 20.66
N GLY A 68 8.20 9.28 19.52
CA GLY A 68 8.62 7.95 19.07
C GLY A 68 7.71 6.81 19.51
N ASN A 69 6.58 7.08 20.18
CA ASN A 69 5.62 6.05 20.59
C ASN A 69 4.83 5.56 19.37
N GLN A 70 4.67 4.25 19.21
CA GLN A 70 3.80 3.71 18.17
C GLN A 70 2.34 3.96 18.55
N ILE A 71 1.66 4.79 17.76
CA ILE A 71 0.25 5.16 17.95
C ILE A 71 -0.69 4.46 16.97
N TYR A 72 -0.12 3.86 15.91
CA TYR A 72 -0.87 3.09 14.93
C TYR A 72 -0.07 1.93 14.35
N LEU A 73 -0.78 0.82 14.09
CA LEU A 73 -0.26 -0.35 13.39
C LEU A 73 -1.38 -0.99 12.57
N LYS A 74 -1.13 -1.19 11.28
CA LYS A 74 -1.97 -1.96 10.38
C LYS A 74 -1.11 -2.92 9.55
N GLU A 75 -1.52 -4.18 9.52
CA GLU A 75 -0.93 -5.18 8.62
C GLU A 75 -1.92 -5.51 7.51
N ILE A 76 -1.41 -5.55 6.28
CA ILE A 76 -2.17 -5.77 5.07
C ILE A 76 -1.46 -6.86 4.27
N LYS A 77 -2.16 -7.95 3.95
CA LYS A 77 -1.62 -8.98 3.08
C LYS A 77 -1.53 -8.44 1.67
N ALA A 78 -0.41 -8.66 0.99
CA ALA A 78 -0.27 -8.30 -0.42
C ALA A 78 -1.33 -8.97 -1.28
N THR A 79 -1.77 -10.19 -0.92
CA THR A 79 -2.88 -10.87 -1.58
C THR A 79 -4.20 -10.11 -1.50
N ASP A 80 -4.47 -9.39 -0.41
CA ASP A 80 -5.68 -8.59 -0.28
C ASP A 80 -5.63 -7.33 -1.15
N LEU A 81 -4.46 -6.67 -1.22
CA LEU A 81 -4.23 -5.56 -2.15
C LEU A 81 -4.34 -6.00 -3.60
N LEU A 82 -3.86 -7.21 -3.93
CA LEU A 82 -3.91 -7.75 -5.27
C LEU A 82 -5.32 -8.22 -5.67
N LYS A 83 -6.13 -8.74 -4.73
CA LYS A 83 -7.47 -9.32 -5.03
C LYS A 83 -8.38 -8.38 -5.81
N SER A 84 -8.38 -7.07 -5.53
CA SER A 84 -9.20 -6.11 -6.27
C SER A 84 -8.71 -5.84 -7.70
N TYR A 85 -7.51 -6.29 -8.05
CA TYR A 85 -6.87 -6.06 -9.35
C TYR A 85 -6.56 -7.37 -10.11
N LEU A 86 -6.61 -8.54 -9.45
CA LEU A 86 -6.35 -9.87 -10.04
C LEU A 86 -7.38 -10.30 -11.09
N ALA A 87 -8.49 -9.56 -11.26
CA ALA A 87 -9.41 -9.76 -12.39
C ALA A 87 -8.81 -9.29 -13.74
N SER A 88 -7.72 -8.51 -13.72
CA SER A 88 -7.01 -8.10 -14.93
C SER A 88 -6.05 -9.20 -15.41
N GLU A 89 -5.93 -9.38 -16.73
CA GLU A 89 -5.01 -10.36 -17.34
C GLU A 89 -3.52 -10.08 -17.00
N ASP A 90 -3.22 -8.87 -16.52
CA ASP A 90 -1.88 -8.30 -16.31
C ASP A 90 -1.17 -8.77 -15.03
N LEU A 91 -1.87 -9.31 -14.03
CA LEU A 91 -1.28 -9.67 -12.72
C LEU A 91 -1.03 -11.17 -12.51
N LYS A 92 -0.87 -11.93 -13.61
CA LYS A 92 -0.58 -13.38 -13.54
C LYS A 92 0.87 -13.67 -13.10
N LYS A 93 1.84 -12.89 -13.60
CA LYS A 93 3.27 -13.10 -13.34
C LYS A 93 3.71 -12.47 -12.03
N GLU A 94 4.67 -13.10 -11.36
CA GLU A 94 5.22 -12.61 -10.09
C GLU A 94 5.83 -11.20 -10.24
N ASN A 95 6.63 -10.98 -11.28
CA ASN A 95 7.24 -9.68 -11.53
C ASN A 95 6.21 -8.55 -11.67
N ASP A 96 5.06 -8.81 -12.30
CA ASP A 96 4.03 -7.80 -12.50
C ASP A 96 3.26 -7.51 -11.20
N LYS A 97 3.07 -8.52 -10.35
CA LYS A 97 2.57 -8.34 -8.97
C LYS A 97 3.53 -7.48 -8.14
N ILE A 98 4.84 -7.74 -8.22
CA ILE A 98 5.84 -6.93 -7.49
C ILE A 98 5.87 -5.48 -8.02
N LYS A 99 5.82 -5.27 -9.34
CA LYS A 99 5.70 -3.91 -9.92
C LYS A 99 4.45 -3.19 -9.40
N PHE A 100 3.31 -3.89 -9.35
CA PHE A 100 2.08 -3.33 -8.82
C PHE A 100 2.23 -2.92 -7.35
N LEU A 101 2.77 -3.80 -6.50
CA LEU A 101 3.01 -3.50 -5.08
C LEU A 101 3.96 -2.30 -4.92
N ASN A 102 5.03 -2.22 -5.72
CA ASN A 102 5.92 -1.06 -5.74
C ASN A 102 5.19 0.22 -6.11
N GLY A 103 4.29 0.16 -7.10
CA GLY A 103 3.42 1.28 -7.46
C GLY A 103 2.56 1.74 -6.30
N GLN A 104 1.91 0.81 -5.60
CA GLN A 104 1.09 1.14 -4.42
C GLN A 104 1.92 1.75 -3.29
N ILE A 105 3.12 1.22 -3.01
CA ILE A 105 4.05 1.77 -2.02
C ILE A 105 4.50 3.17 -2.40
N ASN A 106 4.76 3.41 -3.70
CA ASN A 106 5.18 4.72 -4.19
C ASN A 106 4.10 5.79 -4.01
N ILE A 107 2.82 5.43 -4.11
CA ILE A 107 1.73 6.41 -3.95
C ILE A 107 1.13 6.42 -2.53
N PHE A 108 1.54 5.50 -1.65
CA PHE A 108 0.90 5.31 -0.34
C PHE A 108 0.90 6.57 0.54
N PHE A 109 1.94 7.40 0.42
CA PHE A 109 2.09 8.67 1.13
C PHE A 109 2.07 9.87 0.18
N ASP A 110 1.27 9.81 -0.88
CA ASP A 110 1.05 10.98 -1.73
C ASP A 110 0.34 12.09 -0.94
N GLU A 111 0.62 13.34 -1.28
CA GLU A 111 0.16 14.51 -0.52
C GLU A 111 -1.37 14.55 -0.40
N GLU A 112 -2.10 14.08 -1.42
CA GLU A 112 -3.56 13.99 -1.42
C GLU A 112 -4.11 13.09 -0.31
N HIS A 113 -3.34 12.12 0.18
CA HIS A 113 -3.74 11.23 1.27
C HIS A 113 -3.70 11.92 2.65
N PHE A 114 -3.04 13.07 2.76
CA PHE A 114 -2.93 13.83 4.00
C PHE A 114 -3.96 14.96 4.00
N LEU A 115 -4.91 14.89 4.93
CA LEU A 115 -6.07 15.79 4.98
C LEU A 115 -5.85 16.88 6.03
N VAL A 116 -5.95 18.13 5.63
CA VAL A 116 -5.76 19.31 6.50
C VAL A 116 -7.00 20.19 6.44
N PRO A 117 -7.92 20.11 7.41
CA PRO A 117 -8.04 19.14 8.51
C PRO A 117 -8.60 17.77 8.07
N ALA A 118 -8.73 16.82 9.00
CA ALA A 118 -9.38 15.52 8.73
C ALA A 118 -10.83 15.65 8.23
N ILE A 119 -11.56 16.61 8.80
CA ILE A 119 -12.96 16.92 8.53
C ILE A 119 -13.11 18.44 8.53
N THR A 120 -13.74 19.00 7.49
CA THR A 120 -14.05 20.43 7.43
C THR A 120 -15.27 20.78 8.28
N GLU A 121 -15.39 22.04 8.71
CA GLU A 121 -16.48 22.47 9.61
C GLU A 121 -17.88 22.21 9.02
N ASP A 122 -18.00 22.36 7.69
CA ASP A 122 -19.22 22.23 6.89
C ASP A 122 -19.53 20.80 6.46
N GLN A 123 -18.60 19.84 6.62
CA GLN A 123 -18.84 18.47 6.24
C GLN A 123 -19.95 17.86 7.12
N GLU A 124 -20.96 17.25 6.50
CA GLU A 124 -22.04 16.58 7.24
C GLU A 124 -21.74 15.09 7.47
N LEU A 125 -22.32 14.55 8.54
CA LEU A 125 -22.31 13.12 8.83
C LEU A 125 -23.13 12.37 7.78
N ASP A 126 -22.58 11.28 7.27
CA ASP A 126 -23.32 10.30 6.47
C ASP A 126 -23.34 8.91 7.15
N ASN A 127 -23.90 7.92 6.46
CA ASN A 127 -24.01 6.55 6.96
C ASN A 127 -22.66 5.80 7.02
N ASN A 128 -21.59 6.36 6.46
CA ASN A 128 -20.25 5.78 6.44
C ASN A 128 -19.38 6.23 7.61
N THR A 129 -19.93 7.06 8.51
CA THR A 129 -19.26 7.51 9.73
C THR A 129 -19.56 6.56 10.91
N PRO A 130 -18.61 5.72 11.36
CA PRO A 130 -18.88 4.69 12.37
C PRO A 130 -18.97 5.23 13.80
N ASP A 131 -18.35 6.37 14.10
CA ASP A 131 -18.29 6.95 15.45
C ASP A 131 -18.57 8.46 15.39
N LYS A 132 -19.84 8.82 15.66
CA LYS A 132 -20.30 10.21 15.66
C LYS A 132 -19.58 11.07 16.70
N ALA A 133 -19.26 10.52 17.88
CA ALA A 133 -18.61 11.29 18.93
C ALA A 133 -17.18 11.64 18.53
N PHE A 134 -16.48 10.71 17.87
CA PHE A 134 -15.15 10.98 17.34
C PHE A 134 -15.18 11.97 16.17
N TYR A 135 -16.18 11.88 15.30
CA TYR A 135 -16.36 12.84 14.22
C TYR A 135 -16.53 14.28 14.75
N GLU A 136 -17.37 14.49 15.77
CA GLU A 136 -17.54 15.80 16.41
C GLU A 136 -16.26 16.29 17.12
N GLU A 137 -15.48 15.39 17.72
CA GLU A 137 -14.16 15.72 18.28
C GLU A 137 -13.22 16.26 17.19
N LEU A 138 -13.18 15.61 16.02
CA LEU A 138 -12.33 16.04 14.91
C LEU A 138 -12.76 17.40 14.36
N LYS A 139 -14.07 17.67 14.28
CA LYS A 139 -14.59 19.00 13.92
C LYS A 139 -14.12 20.08 14.88
N GLN A 140 -14.08 19.81 16.18
CA GLN A 140 -13.66 20.79 17.18
C GLN A 140 -12.14 20.99 17.22
N THR A 141 -11.39 19.90 17.07
CA THR A 141 -9.93 19.90 17.23
C THR A 141 -9.19 20.34 15.97
N GLN A 142 -9.83 20.21 14.80
CA GLN A 142 -9.22 20.50 13.49
C GLN A 142 -7.91 19.73 13.27
N LEU A 143 -7.77 18.56 13.91
CA LEU A 143 -6.62 17.68 13.69
C LEU A 143 -6.64 17.13 12.27
N ASN A 144 -5.45 16.88 11.74
CA ASN A 144 -5.29 16.38 10.39
C ASN A 144 -5.67 14.90 10.28
N GLY A 145 -6.07 14.50 9.08
CA GLY A 145 -6.44 13.14 8.74
C GLY A 145 -5.41 12.49 7.82
N PHE A 146 -5.49 11.18 7.72
CA PHE A 146 -4.81 10.42 6.69
C PHE A 146 -5.76 9.37 6.15
N TYR A 147 -5.76 9.15 4.84
CA TYR A 147 -6.49 8.02 4.26
C TYR A 147 -5.57 7.13 3.43
N TYR A 148 -5.95 5.86 3.33
CA TYR A 148 -5.26 4.89 2.49
C TYR A 148 -6.25 3.85 1.98
N SER A 149 -5.95 3.27 0.81
CA SER A 149 -6.81 2.26 0.19
C SER A 149 -6.36 0.84 0.50
N LEU A 150 -7.32 -0.06 0.69
CA LEU A 150 -7.15 -1.51 0.84
C LEU A 150 -7.54 -2.27 -0.43
N GLY A 151 -7.51 -1.59 -1.57
CA GLY A 151 -7.98 -2.08 -2.86
C GLY A 151 -8.70 -0.97 -3.63
N LYS A 152 -9.25 -1.32 -4.79
CA LYS A 152 -9.86 -0.36 -5.72
C LYS A 152 -11.03 0.45 -5.12
N ASP A 153 -11.86 -0.20 -4.30
CA ASP A 153 -13.16 0.31 -3.85
C ASP A 153 -13.26 0.36 -2.31
N LYS A 154 -12.12 0.51 -1.62
CA LYS A 154 -12.06 0.51 -0.15
C LYS A 154 -11.00 1.46 0.34
N SER A 155 -11.43 2.61 0.85
CA SER A 155 -10.56 3.58 1.51
C SER A 155 -10.89 3.71 2.99
N ILE A 156 -9.86 3.80 3.82
CA ILE A 156 -9.96 3.95 5.27
C ILE A 156 -9.39 5.30 5.65
N TYR A 157 -10.18 6.09 6.37
CA TYR A 157 -9.79 7.40 6.85
C TYR A 157 -9.55 7.34 8.35
N ILE A 158 -8.35 7.71 8.76
CA ILE A 158 -7.91 7.67 10.16
C ILE A 158 -7.51 9.06 10.64
N ALA A 159 -7.72 9.30 11.93
CA ALA A 159 -7.25 10.48 12.62
C ALA A 159 -6.93 10.15 14.08
N TRP A 160 -6.27 11.08 14.78
CA TRP A 160 -5.96 10.96 16.20
C TRP A 160 -7.15 11.44 17.06
N SER A 161 -7.54 10.63 18.05
CA SER A 161 -8.46 11.06 19.10
C SER A 161 -7.64 11.52 20.31
N ILE A 162 -7.79 12.79 20.68
CA ILE A 162 -7.27 13.37 21.92
C ILE A 162 -7.94 12.69 23.12
N LYS A 163 -9.26 12.45 23.05
CA LYS A 163 -10.00 11.85 24.14
C LYS A 163 -9.55 10.42 24.43
N ASP A 164 -9.40 9.60 23.39
CA ASP A 164 -9.05 8.19 23.53
C ASP A 164 -7.53 7.93 23.50
N GLN A 165 -6.73 8.97 23.20
CA GLN A 165 -5.27 8.88 23.04
C GLN A 165 -4.85 7.75 22.08
N LYS A 166 -5.58 7.62 20.96
CA LYS A 166 -5.32 6.59 19.95
C LYS A 166 -5.79 7.04 18.57
N VAL A 167 -5.20 6.42 17.54
CA VAL A 167 -5.67 6.57 16.17
C VAL A 167 -6.94 5.75 15.96
N LYS A 168 -7.95 6.37 15.37
CA LYS A 168 -9.26 5.76 15.10
C LYS A 168 -9.66 5.98 13.66
N VAL A 169 -10.49 5.08 13.15
CA VAL A 169 -11.16 5.26 11.86
C VAL A 169 -12.36 6.16 12.08
N TYR A 170 -12.48 7.22 11.28
CA TYR A 170 -13.64 8.12 11.32
C TYR A 170 -14.50 8.03 10.05
N TYR A 171 -13.99 7.45 8.97
CA TYR A 171 -14.75 7.27 7.74
C TYR A 171 -14.27 6.04 6.96
N HIS A 172 -15.22 5.40 6.28
CA HIS A 172 -14.95 4.34 5.31
C HIS A 172 -15.56 4.74 3.97
N CYS A 173 -14.72 4.91 2.95
CA CYS A 173 -15.22 5.14 1.60
C CYS A 173 -15.17 3.85 0.78
N CYS A 174 -16.15 3.78 -0.09
CA CYS A 174 -16.37 2.82 -1.18
C CYS A 174 -15.43 3.03 -2.37
#